data_AF-A0A7Y0AI06-F1
#
_entry.id   AF-A0A7Y0AI06-F1
#
_cell.length_a   1.000
_cell.length_b   1.000
_cell.length_c   1.000
_cell.angle_alpha   90.00
_cell.angle_beta   90.00
_cell.angle_gamma   90.00
#
_symmetry.space_group_name_H-M   'P 1'
#
loop_
_entity.id
_entity.type
_entity.pdbx_description
1 polymer ?
#
loop_
_entity_poly.entity_id
_entity_poly.type
_entity_poly.pdbx_seq_one_letter_code
_entity_poly.pdbx_strand_id
1 'polypeptide(L)'
;MRPSCLNLTLLAAASLLAQAGYAQHAPVAPLAPAKVAVQPAASAEALGRPVPPRAAAEAGLAAMPAGNQARPVMPQPLYLANSCIIVGSSLNTINPQSIENIVVYKGEDIPVRWRTATANGVIDLTLKPGVKIRSVSLARLKRRQHLTGPVRFELDGRPLADTSLRIATAAIQELVMGAADNSGAGKVLNIKLVPWNSEPSKHQPGTILIRGVAGR
;
A
#
# COMPACT_ATOMS: atom_id res chain seq x y z
N MET A 1 -39.32 -36.84 17.63
CA MET A 1 -40.27 -36.29 16.64
C MET A 1 -39.49 -35.53 15.60
N ARG A 2 -39.53 -35.98 14.34
CA ARG A 2 -38.83 -35.39 13.19
C ARG A 2 -39.87 -34.73 12.27
N PRO A 3 -39.72 -33.48 11.86
CA PRO A 3 -40.31 -32.97 10.61
C PRO A 3 -39.18 -32.86 9.56
N SER A 4 -39.20 -33.72 8.55
CA SER A 4 -39.83 -33.52 7.24
C SER A 4 -39.02 -32.61 6.32
N CYS A 5 -38.22 -33.28 5.49
CA CYS A 5 -37.77 -32.81 4.19
C CYS A 5 -38.99 -32.62 3.28
N LEU A 6 -39.15 -31.46 2.64
CA LEU A 6 -39.77 -31.32 1.32
C LEU A 6 -39.80 -29.84 0.89
N ASN A 7 -39.48 -29.63 -0.38
CA ASN A 7 -39.74 -28.43 -1.21
C ASN A 7 -38.75 -27.27 -1.12
N LEU A 8 -37.80 -27.19 -2.07
CA LEU A 8 -37.82 -26.15 -3.11
C LEU A 8 -36.71 -26.38 -4.17
N THR A 9 -36.99 -27.25 -5.13
CA THR A 9 -36.33 -27.31 -6.43
C THR A 9 -37.28 -26.68 -7.43
N LEU A 10 -37.02 -25.44 -7.88
CA LEU A 10 -37.39 -24.90 -9.20
C LEU A 10 -37.11 -23.38 -9.28
N LEU A 11 -36.07 -22.97 -10.01
CA LEU A 11 -36.03 -21.79 -10.89
C LEU A 11 -34.68 -21.85 -11.65
N ALA A 12 -34.67 -22.44 -12.85
CA ALA A 12 -34.61 -21.71 -14.13
C ALA A 12 -33.31 -20.87 -14.25
N ALA A 13 -32.22 -21.31 -14.88
CA ALA A 13 -32.05 -21.66 -16.30
C ALA A 13 -32.53 -20.55 -17.26
N ALA A 14 -31.93 -19.34 -17.17
CA ALA A 14 -32.07 -18.31 -18.20
C ALA A 14 -30.98 -17.22 -18.07
N SER A 15 -29.73 -17.51 -18.50
CA SER A 15 -28.73 -16.47 -18.81
C SER A 15 -27.47 -17.05 -19.46
N LEU A 16 -27.66 -17.77 -20.57
CA LEU A 16 -26.58 -18.14 -21.50
C LEU A 16 -27.04 -17.74 -22.90
N LEU A 17 -26.90 -16.47 -23.26
CA LEU A 17 -26.96 -15.95 -24.65
C LEU A 17 -26.78 -14.42 -24.61
N ALA A 18 -25.52 -13.98 -24.51
CA ALA A 18 -24.97 -12.65 -24.85
C ALA A 18 -23.62 -12.59 -24.12
N GLN A 19 -22.45 -12.65 -24.76
CA GLN A 19 -21.95 -11.60 -25.64
C GLN A 19 -20.79 -12.19 -26.46
N ALA A 20 -21.03 -12.47 -27.74
CA ALA A 20 -19.97 -12.63 -28.73
C ALA A 20 -19.80 -11.29 -29.46
N GLY A 21 -19.30 -10.29 -28.75
CA GLY A 21 -18.92 -8.99 -29.31
C GLY A 21 -17.42 -8.94 -29.47
N TYR A 22 -16.91 -9.53 -30.54
CA TYR A 22 -15.52 -9.39 -30.96
C TYR A 22 -15.21 -7.91 -31.21
N ALA A 23 -14.46 -7.29 -30.29
CA ALA A 23 -13.88 -5.98 -30.52
C ALA A 23 -12.80 -6.10 -31.59
N GLN A 24 -13.11 -5.60 -32.79
CA GLN A 24 -12.12 -5.35 -33.83
C GLN A 24 -11.17 -4.27 -33.30
N HIS A 25 -9.95 -4.66 -32.94
CA HIS A 25 -8.89 -3.71 -32.65
C HIS A 25 -8.44 -3.06 -33.96
N ALA A 26 -8.59 -1.75 -34.06
CA ALA A 26 -8.05 -0.96 -35.16
C ALA A 26 -6.52 -1.12 -35.22
N PRO A 27 -5.93 -1.23 -36.43
CA PRO A 27 -4.48 -1.34 -36.58
C PRO A 27 -3.80 -0.06 -36.07
N VAL A 28 -2.98 -0.21 -35.02
CA VAL A 28 -2.17 0.86 -34.45
C VAL A 28 -1.03 1.15 -35.41
N ALA A 29 -0.95 2.40 -35.89
CA ALA A 29 0.13 2.84 -36.78
C ALA A 29 1.50 2.75 -36.07
N PRO A 30 2.55 2.27 -36.74
CA PRO A 30 3.88 2.18 -36.16
C PRO A 30 4.43 3.58 -35.86
N LEU A 31 4.79 3.81 -34.60
CA LEU A 31 5.46 5.02 -34.13
C LEU A 31 6.84 5.14 -34.79
N ALA A 32 7.04 6.21 -35.55
CA ALA A 32 8.34 6.51 -36.15
C ALA A 32 9.39 6.82 -35.06
N PRO A 33 10.64 6.35 -35.21
CA PRO A 33 11.69 6.58 -34.24
C PRO A 33 12.05 8.08 -34.18
N ALA A 34 11.93 8.66 -32.99
CA ALA A 34 12.39 10.02 -32.72
C ALA A 34 13.92 10.07 -32.83
N LYS A 35 14.43 11.00 -33.65
CA LYS A 35 15.87 11.26 -33.78
C LYS A 35 16.37 11.86 -32.45
N VAL A 36 17.15 11.10 -31.70
CA VAL A 36 17.86 11.58 -30.51
C VAL A 36 19.01 12.46 -30.99
N ALA A 37 18.87 13.77 -30.83
CA ALA A 37 19.97 14.71 -31.01
C ALA A 37 20.86 14.64 -29.75
N VAL A 38 21.98 13.93 -29.85
CA VAL A 38 23.02 13.93 -28.82
C VAL A 38 23.74 15.28 -28.88
N GLN A 39 23.49 16.12 -27.88
CA GLN A 39 24.28 17.33 -27.65
C GLN A 39 25.67 16.92 -27.13
N PRO A 40 26.77 17.27 -27.81
CA PRO A 40 28.11 17.03 -27.30
C PRO A 40 28.33 17.86 -26.03
N ALA A 41 28.78 17.21 -24.97
CA ALA A 41 29.14 17.84 -23.70
C ALA A 41 30.28 18.83 -23.95
N ALA A 42 30.03 20.09 -23.63
CA ALA A 42 31.04 21.14 -23.67
C ALA A 42 32.15 20.84 -22.66
N SER A 43 33.36 20.77 -23.19
CA SER A 43 34.68 21.01 -22.61
C SER A 43 34.88 20.79 -21.11
N ALA A 44 35.68 19.77 -20.82
CA ALA A 44 36.40 19.57 -19.57
C ALA A 44 37.55 20.59 -19.44
N GLU A 45 37.28 21.76 -18.87
CA GLU A 45 38.32 22.75 -18.54
C GLU A 45 38.01 23.43 -17.19
N ALA A 46 38.14 22.68 -16.10
CA ALA A 46 38.27 23.27 -14.75
C ALA A 46 38.73 22.23 -13.70
N LEU A 47 39.74 21.42 -14.00
CA LEU A 47 40.44 20.63 -12.98
C LEU A 47 41.70 21.39 -12.57
N GLY A 48 41.69 22.00 -11.38
CA GLY A 48 42.94 22.45 -10.75
C GLY A 48 42.96 23.82 -10.09
N ARG A 49 41.92 24.23 -9.33
CA ARG A 49 42.13 25.29 -8.33
C ARG A 49 42.67 24.65 -7.03
N PRO A 50 43.92 24.92 -6.62
CA PRO A 50 44.41 24.48 -5.33
C PRO A 50 43.61 25.19 -4.23
N VAL A 51 42.89 24.40 -3.42
CA VAL A 51 42.21 24.89 -2.23
C VAL A 51 43.30 25.24 -1.20
N PRO A 52 43.40 26.50 -0.74
CA PRO A 52 44.35 26.84 0.29
C PRO A 52 44.07 26.04 1.57
N PRO A 53 45.12 25.61 2.30
CA PRO A 53 44.96 24.88 3.54
C PRO A 53 44.17 25.75 4.53
N ARG A 54 43.00 25.25 4.92
CA ARG A 54 42.12 25.87 5.92
C ARG A 54 42.86 25.87 7.25
N ALA A 55 43.44 27.01 7.60
CA ALA A 55 44.10 27.23 8.88
C ALA A 55 43.16 26.80 10.01
N ALA A 56 43.72 26.03 10.93
CA ALA A 56 43.07 25.48 12.11
C ALA A 56 42.44 26.61 12.94
N ALA A 57 41.14 26.84 12.75
CA ALA A 57 40.30 27.56 13.69
C ALA A 57 39.82 26.55 14.75
N GLU A 58 40.74 26.15 15.62
CA GLU A 58 40.43 25.53 16.90
C GLU A 58 39.96 26.63 17.86
N ALA A 59 38.70 27.06 17.74
CA ALA A 59 38.07 27.90 18.75
C ALA A 59 36.56 27.68 18.72
N GLY A 60 36.06 26.94 19.70
CA GLY A 60 34.65 26.93 20.07
C GLY A 60 33.78 25.88 19.35
N LEU A 61 34.05 24.60 19.57
CA LEU A 61 32.97 23.59 19.55
C LEU A 61 32.08 23.83 20.77
N ALA A 62 31.29 24.91 20.72
CA ALA A 62 30.14 25.05 21.59
C ALA A 62 29.26 23.83 21.33
N ALA A 63 29.07 23.02 22.37
CA ALA A 63 28.18 21.87 22.35
C ALA A 63 26.82 22.34 21.83
N MET A 64 26.52 22.02 20.57
CA MET A 64 25.19 22.26 20.03
C MET A 64 24.23 21.52 20.96
N PRO A 65 23.22 22.19 21.54
CA PRO A 65 22.27 21.52 22.39
C PRO A 65 21.67 20.39 21.56
N ALA A 66 21.81 19.15 22.07
CA ALA A 66 21.13 17.98 21.55
C ALA A 66 19.63 18.18 21.79
N GLY A 67 19.03 19.08 21.01
CA GLY A 67 17.60 19.31 20.97
C GLY A 67 17.00 17.97 20.59
N ASN A 68 16.15 17.46 21.48
CA ASN A 68 15.34 16.27 21.25
C ASN A 68 14.30 16.60 20.16
N GLN A 69 14.78 16.76 18.92
CA GLN A 69 13.98 16.98 17.74
C GLN A 69 13.25 15.66 17.49
N ALA A 70 12.04 15.55 18.04
CA ALA A 70 11.16 14.44 17.77
C ALA A 70 11.06 14.30 16.25
N ARG A 71 11.54 13.17 15.70
CA ARG A 71 11.54 12.96 14.25
C ARG A 71 10.13 13.15 13.73
N PRO A 72 9.95 13.87 12.60
CA PRO A 72 8.64 14.02 12.00
C PRO A 72 8.07 12.63 11.68
N VAL A 73 6.92 12.32 12.28
CA VAL A 73 6.18 11.09 12.00
C VAL A 73 5.63 11.21 10.59
N MET A 74 6.20 10.45 9.65
CA MET A 74 5.73 10.51 8.27
C MET A 74 4.34 9.89 8.16
N PRO A 75 3.37 10.58 7.54
CA PRO A 75 2.04 10.04 7.31
C PRO A 75 2.13 8.78 6.44
N GLN A 76 1.56 7.67 6.91
CA GLN A 76 1.59 6.39 6.19
C GLN A 76 0.41 6.31 5.20
N PRO A 77 0.65 5.98 3.91
CA PRO A 77 -0.41 5.71 2.95
C PRO A 77 -1.00 4.32 3.15
N LEU A 78 -2.16 4.06 2.54
CA LEU A 78 -2.76 2.73 2.50
C LEU A 78 -2.14 1.91 1.36
N TYR A 79 -1.59 0.74 1.68
CA TYR A 79 -1.01 -0.17 0.68
C TYR A 79 -2.00 -1.25 0.30
N LEU A 80 -2.32 -1.34 -1.00
CA LEU A 80 -3.18 -2.36 -1.61
C LEU A 80 -2.38 -3.26 -2.54
N ALA A 81 -2.81 -4.51 -2.65
CA ALA A 81 -2.39 -5.44 -3.69
C ALA A 81 -3.61 -5.92 -4.47
N ASN A 82 -3.47 -5.92 -5.80
CA ASN A 82 -4.50 -6.28 -6.77
C ASN A 82 -5.84 -5.57 -6.50
N SER A 83 -5.79 -4.31 -6.07
CA SER A 83 -6.96 -3.48 -5.73
C SER A 83 -7.93 -4.08 -4.70
N CYS A 84 -7.57 -5.15 -3.98
CA CYS A 84 -8.51 -5.86 -3.10
C CYS A 84 -7.90 -6.34 -1.77
N ILE A 85 -6.58 -6.38 -1.64
CA ILE A 85 -5.90 -6.88 -0.43
C ILE A 85 -5.15 -5.72 0.22
N ILE A 86 -5.51 -5.38 1.46
CA ILE A 86 -4.75 -4.44 2.31
C ILE A 86 -3.51 -5.16 2.83
N VAL A 87 -2.32 -4.66 2.48
CA VAL A 87 -1.04 -5.31 2.78
C VAL A 87 -0.33 -4.68 3.98
N GLY A 88 -0.51 -3.37 4.23
CA GLY A 88 0.14 -2.68 5.35
C GLY A 88 1.66 -2.89 5.38
N SER A 89 2.22 -3.18 6.56
CA SER A 89 3.66 -3.43 6.75
C SER A 89 4.18 -4.71 6.09
N SER A 90 3.30 -5.66 5.75
CA SER A 90 3.68 -6.91 5.07
C SER A 90 4.15 -6.72 3.62
N LEU A 91 4.16 -5.48 3.11
CA LEU A 91 4.73 -5.13 1.82
C LEU A 91 6.21 -5.54 1.70
N ASN A 92 6.97 -5.50 2.81
CA ASN A 92 8.36 -5.94 2.85
C ASN A 92 8.56 -7.43 2.53
N THR A 93 7.50 -8.24 2.62
CA THR A 93 7.53 -9.67 2.28
C THR A 93 7.27 -9.95 0.81
N ILE A 94 6.79 -8.97 0.05
CA ILE A 94 6.49 -9.12 -1.37
C ILE A 94 7.80 -9.02 -2.15
N ASN A 95 8.10 -10.03 -2.98
CA ASN A 95 9.24 -9.99 -3.89
C ASN A 95 9.03 -8.85 -4.91
N PRO A 96 9.91 -7.84 -5.02
CA PRO A 96 9.74 -6.75 -5.97
C PRO A 96 9.61 -7.21 -7.43
N GLN A 97 10.26 -8.32 -7.80
CA GLN A 97 10.19 -8.90 -9.15
C GLN A 97 8.81 -9.48 -9.50
N SER A 98 7.97 -9.70 -8.49
CA SER A 98 6.59 -10.16 -8.66
C SER A 98 5.58 -9.04 -8.87
N ILE A 99 5.99 -7.78 -8.73
CA ILE A 99 5.15 -6.62 -8.98
C ILE A 99 5.14 -6.37 -10.49
N GLU A 100 3.95 -6.24 -11.06
CA GLU A 100 3.72 -5.93 -12.47
C GLU A 100 3.51 -4.43 -12.67
N ASN A 101 2.72 -3.80 -11.80
CA ASN A 101 2.41 -2.38 -11.89
C ASN A 101 2.25 -1.75 -10.50
N ILE A 102 2.49 -0.45 -10.40
CA ILE A 102 2.31 0.35 -9.20
C ILE A 102 1.52 1.60 -9.58
N VAL A 103 0.37 1.80 -8.93
CA VAL A 103 -0.48 2.99 -9.10
C VAL A 103 -0.53 3.75 -7.79
N VAL A 104 -0.30 5.06 -7.84
CA VAL A 104 -0.33 5.93 -6.67
C VAL A 104 -1.49 6.89 -6.79
N TYR A 105 -2.45 6.79 -5.87
CA TYR A 105 -3.61 7.66 -5.79
C TYR A 105 -3.41 8.72 -4.71
N LYS A 106 -3.66 9.98 -5.04
CA LYS A 106 -3.54 11.12 -4.13
C LYS A 106 -4.80 11.98 -4.22
N GLY A 107 -5.22 12.55 -3.08
CA GLY A 107 -6.36 13.47 -3.04
C GLY A 107 -7.63 12.91 -3.67
N GLU A 108 -8.16 13.60 -4.68
CA GLU A 108 -9.44 13.29 -5.31
C GLU A 108 -9.39 12.05 -6.21
N ASP A 109 -8.20 11.69 -6.71
CA ASP A 109 -7.99 10.52 -7.59
C ASP A 109 -8.26 9.19 -6.88
N ILE A 110 -8.32 9.20 -5.54
CA ILE A 110 -8.59 8.01 -4.75
C ILE A 110 -10.02 7.53 -5.02
N PRO A 111 -10.22 6.26 -5.42
CA PRO A 111 -11.54 5.68 -5.60
C PRO A 111 -12.42 5.87 -4.37
N VAL A 112 -13.68 6.25 -4.58
CA VAL A 112 -14.64 6.61 -3.52
C VAL A 112 -14.70 5.56 -2.41
N ARG A 113 -14.64 4.28 -2.78
CA ARG A 113 -14.65 3.12 -1.88
C ARG A 113 -13.51 3.05 -0.86
N TRP A 114 -12.37 3.69 -1.14
CA TRP A 114 -11.18 3.69 -0.26
C TRP A 114 -10.92 5.04 0.41
N ARG A 115 -11.60 6.09 -0.06
CA ARG A 115 -11.37 7.47 0.39
C ARG A 115 -11.56 7.66 1.89
N THR A 116 -12.47 6.89 2.50
CA THR A 116 -12.72 6.97 3.95
C THR A 116 -11.66 6.24 4.80
N ALA A 117 -10.96 5.28 4.21
CA ALA A 117 -10.01 4.42 4.91
C ALA A 117 -8.60 5.03 5.02
N THR A 118 -8.29 6.09 4.25
CA THR A 118 -6.97 6.72 4.24
C THR A 118 -7.08 8.25 4.29
N ALA A 119 -6.10 8.90 4.92
CA ALA A 119 -5.89 10.35 4.80
C ALA A 119 -4.70 10.71 3.90
N ASN A 120 -3.80 9.76 3.64
CA ASN A 120 -2.45 10.05 3.13
C ASN A 120 -2.21 9.46 1.74
N GLY A 121 -3.27 9.11 1.03
CA GLY A 121 -3.20 8.46 -0.28
C GLY A 121 -3.25 6.93 -0.22
N VAL A 122 -3.26 6.32 -1.40
CA VAL A 122 -3.29 4.87 -1.60
C VAL A 122 -2.18 4.50 -2.59
N ILE A 123 -1.44 3.44 -2.30
CA ILE A 123 -0.50 2.82 -3.23
C ILE A 123 -1.03 1.43 -3.55
N ASP A 124 -1.45 1.21 -4.79
CA ASP A 124 -1.99 -0.07 -5.27
C ASP A 124 -0.97 -0.79 -6.15
N LEU A 125 -0.70 -2.03 -5.80
CA LEU A 125 0.30 -2.88 -6.44
C LEU A 125 -0.41 -3.98 -7.22
N THR A 126 -0.23 -4.01 -8.53
CA THR A 126 -0.66 -5.16 -9.33
C THR A 126 0.44 -6.20 -9.30
N LEU A 127 0.12 -7.41 -8.89
CA LEU A 127 1.06 -8.53 -8.83
C LEU A 127 0.88 -9.43 -10.05
N LYS A 128 1.99 -10.02 -10.49
CA LYS A 128 2.01 -11.01 -11.57
C LYS A 128 1.12 -12.21 -11.22
N PRO A 129 0.54 -12.89 -12.22
CA PRO A 129 -0.23 -14.11 -12.03
C PRO A 129 0.54 -15.17 -11.23
N GLY A 130 -0.15 -15.87 -10.33
CA GLY A 130 0.43 -16.94 -9.50
C GLY A 130 0.96 -16.50 -8.14
N VAL A 131 1.17 -15.21 -7.90
CA VAL A 131 1.57 -14.69 -6.59
C VAL A 131 0.37 -14.63 -5.64
N LYS A 132 0.42 -15.42 -4.56
CA LYS A 132 -0.68 -15.54 -3.60
C LYS A 132 -0.30 -14.91 -2.27
N ILE A 133 -1.03 -13.87 -1.88
CA ILE A 133 -0.94 -13.29 -0.53
C ILE A 133 -1.98 -13.96 0.36
N ARG A 134 -1.55 -14.46 1.53
CA ARG A 134 -2.47 -14.98 2.54
C ARG A 134 -3.30 -13.83 3.10
N SER A 135 -4.61 -13.87 2.86
CA SER A 135 -5.53 -12.79 3.25
C SER A 135 -6.87 -13.31 3.76
N VAL A 136 -7.50 -12.54 4.62
CA VAL A 136 -8.78 -12.85 5.26
C VAL A 136 -9.81 -11.81 4.84
N SER A 137 -11.02 -12.24 4.49
CA SER A 137 -12.13 -11.31 4.21
C SER A 137 -12.75 -10.78 5.50
N LEU A 138 -13.36 -9.60 5.44
CA LEU A 138 -14.04 -8.98 6.58
C LEU A 138 -15.16 -9.88 7.14
N ALA A 139 -15.92 -10.55 6.27
CA ALA A 139 -16.93 -11.53 6.69
C ALA A 139 -16.34 -12.73 7.47
N ARG A 140 -15.10 -13.12 7.18
CA ARG A 140 -14.40 -14.17 7.94
C ARG A 140 -13.88 -13.64 9.27
N LEU A 141 -13.43 -12.39 9.34
CA LEU A 141 -13.07 -11.74 10.61
C LEU A 141 -14.28 -11.60 11.54
N LYS A 142 -15.43 -11.16 11.02
CA LYS A 142 -16.70 -11.12 11.76
C LYS A 142 -17.07 -12.46 12.41
N ARG A 143 -16.99 -13.54 11.63
CA ARG A 143 -17.30 -14.90 12.11
C ARG A 143 -16.32 -15.38 13.18
N ARG A 144 -15.02 -15.08 13.03
CA ARG A 144 -13.99 -15.43 14.03
C ARG A 144 -14.24 -14.74 15.37
N GLN A 145 -14.83 -13.56 15.36
CA GLN A 145 -15.18 -12.80 16.56
C GLN A 145 -16.60 -13.11 17.08
N HIS A 146 -17.26 -14.14 16.54
CA HIS A 146 -18.62 -14.54 16.93
C HIS A 146 -19.64 -13.38 16.88
N LEU A 147 -19.45 -12.42 15.98
CA LEU A 147 -20.31 -11.23 15.88
C LEU A 147 -21.57 -11.56 15.09
N THR A 148 -22.71 -11.47 15.77
CA THR A 148 -24.06 -11.53 15.19
C THR A 148 -24.57 -10.13 14.85
N GLY A 149 -25.43 -10.02 13.83
CA GLY A 149 -26.03 -8.74 13.40
C GLY A 149 -25.15 -7.89 12.46
N PRO A 150 -25.55 -6.64 12.17
CA PRO A 150 -24.77 -5.70 11.36
C PRO A 150 -23.49 -5.30 12.11
N VAL A 151 -22.37 -5.27 11.37
CA VAL A 151 -21.06 -4.90 11.90
C VAL A 151 -20.42 -3.88 10.97
N ARG A 152 -19.95 -2.79 11.53
CA ARG A 152 -19.15 -1.78 10.83
C ARG A 152 -17.67 -2.11 11.01
N PHE A 153 -16.91 -2.04 9.94
CA PHE A 153 -15.47 -2.29 9.99
C PHE A 153 -14.72 -0.97 9.99
N GLU A 154 -13.67 -0.90 10.80
CA GLU A 154 -12.72 0.20 10.80
C GLU A 154 -11.30 -0.32 10.59
N LEU A 155 -10.46 0.50 9.98
CA LEU A 155 -9.05 0.27 9.78
C LEU A 155 -8.30 1.37 10.52
N ASP A 156 -7.58 1.01 11.59
CA ASP A 156 -6.88 1.96 12.46
C ASP A 156 -7.78 3.11 12.98
N GLY A 157 -9.06 2.81 13.24
CA GLY A 157 -10.08 3.78 13.68
C GLY A 157 -10.70 4.61 12.55
N ARG A 158 -10.47 4.26 11.28
CA ARG A 158 -11.09 4.90 10.12
C ARG A 158 -12.15 3.99 9.50
N PRO A 159 -13.33 4.50 9.12
CA PRO A 159 -14.39 3.66 8.59
C PRO A 159 -14.02 3.07 7.23
N LEU A 160 -14.20 1.75 7.12
CA LEU A 160 -13.99 1.00 5.89
C LEU A 160 -15.33 0.77 5.20
N ALA A 161 -15.58 1.53 4.12
CA ALA A 161 -16.84 1.44 3.38
C ALA A 161 -16.93 0.16 2.52
N ASP A 162 -15.80 -0.30 1.98
CA ASP A 162 -15.76 -1.43 1.06
C ASP A 162 -15.68 -2.78 1.79
N THR A 163 -16.77 -3.54 1.74
CA THR A 163 -16.85 -4.87 2.36
C THR A 163 -16.16 -5.98 1.56
N SER A 164 -15.81 -5.71 0.29
CA SER A 164 -15.15 -6.68 -0.60
C SER A 164 -13.65 -6.81 -0.33
N LEU A 165 -13.07 -5.84 0.39
CA LEU A 165 -11.66 -5.85 0.73
C LEU A 165 -11.28 -7.02 1.63
N ARG A 166 -10.04 -7.45 1.47
CA ARG A 166 -9.38 -8.49 2.25
C ARG A 166 -8.17 -7.87 2.94
N ILE A 167 -7.77 -8.44 4.06
CA ILE A 167 -6.62 -7.96 4.82
C ILE A 167 -5.60 -9.08 4.85
N ALA A 168 -4.35 -8.77 4.49
CA ALA A 168 -3.26 -9.72 4.58
C ALA A 168 -3.12 -10.18 6.03
N THR A 169 -3.00 -11.50 6.26
CA THR A 169 -2.97 -12.05 7.63
C THR A 169 -1.82 -11.48 8.46
N ALA A 170 -0.67 -11.23 7.81
CA ALA A 170 0.52 -10.68 8.44
C ALA A 170 0.41 -9.17 8.75
N ALA A 171 -0.58 -8.49 8.17
CA ALA A 171 -0.80 -7.06 8.39
C ALA A 171 -1.67 -6.77 9.61
N ILE A 172 -2.41 -7.77 10.12
CA ILE A 172 -3.31 -7.60 11.25
C ILE A 172 -2.48 -7.67 12.54
N GLN A 173 -2.42 -6.57 13.28
CA GLN A 173 -1.84 -6.54 14.62
C GLN A 173 -2.84 -7.03 15.65
N GLU A 174 -4.03 -6.43 15.65
CA GLU A 174 -5.08 -6.69 16.63
C GLU A 174 -6.46 -6.44 16.04
N LEU A 175 -7.47 -7.12 16.60
CA LEU A 175 -8.88 -6.89 16.30
C LEU A 175 -9.55 -6.37 17.57
N VAL A 176 -9.88 -5.08 17.59
CA VAL A 176 -10.49 -4.42 18.74
C VAL A 176 -11.98 -4.25 18.49
N MET A 177 -12.81 -4.72 19.41
CA MET A 177 -14.25 -4.48 19.36
C MET A 177 -14.55 -3.14 20.03
N GLY A 178 -15.17 -2.23 19.26
CA GLY A 178 -15.69 -0.98 19.78
C GLY A 178 -17.14 -1.14 20.24
N ALA A 179 -17.56 -0.29 21.18
CA ALA A 179 -18.97 -0.11 21.48
C ALA A 179 -19.69 0.41 20.22
N ALA A 180 -20.98 0.05 20.08
CA ALA A 180 -21.83 0.63 19.06
C ALA A 180 -21.79 2.16 19.21
N ASP A 181 -21.61 2.88 18.11
CA ASP A 181 -21.74 4.32 18.12
C ASP A 181 -23.17 4.71 18.55
N ASN A 182 -23.32 5.89 19.15
CA ASN A 182 -24.64 6.44 19.51
C ASN A 182 -25.58 6.62 18.29
N SER A 183 -25.08 6.36 17.09
CA SER A 183 -25.84 6.33 15.84
C SER A 183 -26.69 5.07 15.68
N GLY A 184 -26.67 4.13 16.64
CA GLY A 184 -27.47 2.90 16.61
C GLY A 184 -27.00 1.88 15.57
N ALA A 185 -25.81 2.08 14.99
CA ALA A 185 -25.33 1.34 13.83
C ALA A 185 -24.45 0.14 14.23
N GLY A 186 -25.03 -0.82 14.96
CA GLY A 186 -24.42 -2.14 15.17
C GLY A 186 -23.06 -2.14 15.90
N LYS A 187 -22.41 -3.30 15.94
CA LYS A 187 -21.10 -3.44 16.60
C LYS A 187 -20.00 -2.90 15.68
N VAL A 188 -18.97 -2.25 16.24
CA VAL A 188 -17.80 -1.78 15.49
C VAL A 188 -16.65 -2.77 15.68
N LEU A 189 -16.04 -3.22 14.58
CA LEU A 189 -14.82 -4.02 14.61
C LEU A 189 -13.68 -3.22 13.98
N ASN A 190 -12.78 -2.74 14.83
CA ASN A 190 -11.59 -2.01 14.43
C ASN A 190 -10.42 -2.96 14.21
N ILE A 191 -9.88 -2.98 13.01
CA ILE A 191 -8.70 -3.74 12.64
C ILE A 191 -7.49 -2.82 12.78
N LYS A 192 -6.63 -3.12 13.75
CA LYS A 192 -5.34 -2.44 13.93
C LYS A 192 -4.31 -3.09 13.02
N LEU A 193 -3.69 -2.28 12.16
CA LEU A 193 -2.60 -2.75 11.31
C LEU A 193 -1.28 -2.74 12.07
N VAL A 194 -0.41 -3.68 11.74
CA VAL A 194 0.97 -3.69 12.24
C VAL A 194 1.64 -2.40 11.74
N PRO A 195 2.11 -1.53 12.65
CA PRO A 195 2.74 -0.28 12.25
C PRO A 195 3.95 -0.58 11.38
N TRP A 196 4.21 0.28 10.39
CA TRP A 196 5.48 0.22 9.67
C TRP A 196 6.61 0.50 10.65
N ASN A 197 7.31 -0.55 11.10
CA ASN A 197 8.44 -0.41 12.00
C ASN A 197 9.61 0.11 11.15
N SER A 198 9.70 1.43 11.01
CA SER A 198 10.94 2.09 10.66
C SER A 198 11.85 1.97 11.88
N GLU A 199 12.50 0.82 12.07
CA GLU A 199 13.62 0.78 13.01
C GLU A 199 14.52 1.97 12.66
N PRO A 200 14.87 2.82 13.64
CA PRO A 200 15.79 3.91 13.38
C PRO A 200 17.02 3.32 12.72
N SER A 201 17.42 3.88 11.58
CA SER A 201 18.62 3.44 10.87
C SER A 201 19.73 3.26 11.91
N LYS A 202 20.29 2.04 12.01
CA LYS A 202 21.45 1.77 12.89
C LYS A 202 22.65 2.68 12.56
N HIS A 203 22.58 3.33 11.41
CA HIS A 203 23.54 4.30 10.92
C HIS A 203 23.28 5.68 11.51
N GLN A 204 24.36 6.30 11.99
CA GLN A 204 24.34 7.67 12.48
C GLN A 204 23.99 8.65 11.34
N PRO A 205 23.34 9.79 11.65
CA PRO A 205 23.15 10.87 10.68
C PRO A 205 24.46 11.22 9.96
N GLY A 206 24.42 11.36 8.63
CA GLY A 206 25.61 11.61 7.81
C GLY A 206 26.30 10.36 7.26
N THR A 207 25.83 9.16 7.60
CA THR A 207 26.34 7.92 6.99
C THR A 207 25.82 7.76 5.56
N ILE A 208 26.73 7.78 4.57
CA ILE A 208 26.42 7.48 3.17
C ILE A 208 26.70 6.00 2.92
N LEU A 209 25.67 5.23 2.53
CA LEU A 209 25.80 3.83 2.16
C LEU A 209 25.86 3.70 0.64
N ILE A 210 27.05 3.43 0.09
CA ILE A 210 27.21 3.13 -1.33
C ILE A 210 27.09 1.62 -1.50
N ARG A 211 26.01 1.15 -2.14
CA ARG A 211 25.87 -0.26 -2.54
C ARG A 211 26.62 -0.47 -3.85
N GLY A 212 27.79 -1.09 -3.79
CA GLY A 212 28.50 -1.57 -4.97
C GLY A 212 27.86 -2.85 -5.52
N VAL A 213 27.68 -2.93 -6.83
CA VAL A 213 27.45 -4.20 -7.53
C VAL A 213 28.81 -4.86 -7.70
N ALA A 214 29.16 -5.80 -6.80
CA ALA A 214 30.30 -6.68 -7.06
C ALA A 214 29.92 -7.58 -8.24
N GLY A 215 30.42 -7.23 -9.43
CA GLY A 215 30.26 -8.05 -10.63
C GLY A 215 30.80 -9.46 -10.39
N ARG A 216 30.01 -10.46 -10.76
CA ARG A 216 30.47 -11.82 -10.98
C ARG A 216 30.49 -12.08 -12.48
#